data_AF-A0AAP8QFJ4-F1
#
_entry.id   AF-A0AAP8QFJ4-F1
#
_cell.length_a   1.000
_cell.length_b   1.000
_cell.length_c   1.000
_cell.angle_alpha   90.00
_cell.angle_beta   90.00
_cell.angle_gamma   90.00
#
_symmetry.space_group_name_H-M   'P 1'
#
loop_
_entity.id
_entity.type
_entity.pdbx_description
1 polymer ?
#
loop_
_entity_poly.entity_id
_entity_poly.type
_entity_poly.pdbx_seq_one_letter_code
_entity_poly.pdbx_strand_id
1 'polypeptide(L)'
;MNIHAVRAELIETVDGLSDTEINQRAVEGVWTIGQVLEHLYLTEIAVAHHAKKALSNEEVQIEPKPISLILDRSKRVQAPAPCEPTTEPKHVQDLLLKLESARTSLLAVYEGAESSQSAKKGFTHPAFGLLDINQWIEFVGFHEQRHLEQIKEIKAHLSV
;
A
#
# COMPACT_ATOMS: atom_id res chain seq x y z
N MET A 1 11.52 7.40 6.43
CA MET A 1 10.32 7.78 5.63
C MET A 1 9.16 8.01 6.59
N ASN A 2 8.34 9.04 6.40
CA ASN A 2 7.16 9.27 7.23
C ASN A 2 5.89 8.78 6.51
N ILE A 3 5.37 7.62 6.93
CA ILE A 3 4.22 6.97 6.27
C ILE A 3 2.94 7.82 6.35
N HIS A 4 2.79 8.65 7.39
CA HIS A 4 1.63 9.54 7.54
C HIS A 4 1.68 10.70 6.56
N ALA A 5 2.87 11.25 6.30
CA ALA A 5 3.04 12.32 5.34
C ALA A 5 2.67 11.87 3.92
N VAL A 6 3.10 10.66 3.53
CA VAL A 6 2.75 10.07 2.23
C VAL A 6 1.23 9.87 2.10
N ARG A 7 0.57 9.37 3.15
CA ARG A 7 -0.90 9.23 3.17
C ARG A 7 -1.62 10.57 3.06
N ALA A 8 -1.14 11.58 3.76
CA ALA A 8 -1.73 12.91 3.70
C ALA A 8 -1.66 13.49 2.28
N GLU A 9 -0.50 13.37 1.63
CA GLU A 9 -0.31 13.82 0.25
C GLU A 9 -1.16 13.03 -0.75
N LEU A 10 -1.32 11.71 -0.53
CA LEU A 10 -2.24 10.88 -1.32
C LEU A 10 -3.68 11.38 -1.21
N ILE A 11 -4.16 11.64 0.01
CA ILE A 11 -5.51 12.14 0.25
C ILE A 11 -5.69 13.51 -0.39
N GLU A 12 -4.75 14.44 -0.20
CA GLU A 12 -4.78 15.76 -0.83
C GLU A 12 -4.81 15.66 -2.37
N THR A 13 -4.05 14.73 -2.95
CA THR A 13 -4.00 14.54 -4.40
C THR A 13 -5.35 14.10 -4.99
N VAL A 14 -6.14 13.33 -4.24
CA VAL A 14 -7.45 12.83 -4.69
C VAL A 14 -8.63 13.61 -4.12
N ASP A 15 -8.37 14.61 -3.29
CA ASP A 15 -9.40 15.46 -2.72
C ASP A 15 -10.16 16.21 -3.82
N GLY A 16 -11.48 16.32 -3.64
CA GLY A 16 -12.38 16.93 -4.62
C GLY A 16 -12.68 16.09 -5.87
N LEU A 17 -12.00 14.96 -6.12
CA LEU A 17 -12.34 14.09 -7.25
C LEU A 17 -13.67 13.37 -7.02
N SER A 18 -14.49 13.32 -8.07
CA SER A 18 -15.75 12.58 -8.11
C SER A 18 -15.54 11.10 -8.42
N ASP A 19 -16.56 10.28 -8.14
CA ASP A 19 -16.60 8.87 -8.54
C ASP A 19 -16.38 8.71 -10.06
N THR A 20 -16.93 9.60 -10.88
CA THR A 20 -16.72 9.58 -12.33
C THR A 20 -15.24 9.75 -12.68
N GLU A 21 -14.56 10.72 -12.07
CA GLU A 21 -13.15 11.02 -12.36
C GLU A 21 -12.22 9.90 -11.88
N ILE A 22 -12.43 9.36 -10.68
CA ILE A 22 -11.56 8.27 -10.18
C ILE A 22 -11.74 6.96 -10.94
N ASN A 23 -12.90 6.77 -11.60
CA ASN A 23 -13.17 5.60 -12.44
C ASN A 23 -12.83 5.82 -13.91
N GLN A 24 -12.40 7.02 -14.31
CA GLN A 24 -12.02 7.30 -15.68
C GLN A 24 -10.68 6.63 -16.03
N ARG A 25 -10.64 5.94 -17.16
CA ARG A 25 -9.43 5.31 -17.70
C ARG A 25 -8.71 6.31 -18.59
N ALA A 26 -7.52 6.73 -18.17
CA ALA A 26 -6.67 7.66 -18.93
C ALA A 26 -5.93 6.97 -20.08
N VAL A 27 -5.42 5.75 -19.82
CA VAL A 27 -4.59 4.99 -20.76
C VAL A 27 -5.04 3.53 -20.74
N GLU A 28 -5.16 2.93 -21.93
CA GLU A 28 -5.55 1.53 -22.08
C GLU A 28 -4.55 0.61 -21.36
N GLY A 29 -5.05 -0.40 -20.65
CA GLY A 29 -4.22 -1.31 -19.85
C GLY A 29 -3.57 -0.71 -18.58
N VAL A 30 -3.82 0.56 -18.24
CA VAL A 30 -3.38 1.20 -16.98
C VAL A 30 -4.55 1.34 -16.02
N TRP A 31 -4.35 1.03 -14.75
CA TRP A 31 -5.36 1.19 -13.71
C TRP A 31 -5.89 2.62 -13.60
N THR A 32 -7.17 2.77 -13.28
CA THR A 32 -7.78 4.05 -12.92
C THR A 32 -7.31 4.49 -11.53
N ILE A 33 -7.54 5.76 -11.16
CA ILE A 33 -7.21 6.26 -9.81
C ILE A 33 -7.91 5.41 -8.73
N GLY A 34 -9.20 5.10 -8.93
CA GLY A 34 -9.97 4.25 -8.01
C GLY A 34 -9.41 2.84 -7.88
N GLN A 35 -8.91 2.25 -8.97
CA GLN A 35 -8.24 0.95 -8.94
C GLN A 35 -6.89 1.02 -8.21
N VAL A 36 -6.12 2.10 -8.36
CA VAL A 36 -4.87 2.30 -7.61
C VAL A 36 -5.15 2.44 -6.10
N LEU A 37 -6.17 3.21 -5.72
CA LEU A 37 -6.57 3.37 -4.32
C LEU A 37 -7.06 2.06 -3.70
N GLU A 38 -7.85 1.27 -4.43
CA GLU A 38 -8.28 -0.05 -3.96
C GLU A 38 -7.08 -1.00 -3.78
N HIS A 39 -6.14 -1.00 -4.73
CA HIS A 39 -4.91 -1.80 -4.62
C HIS A 39 -4.09 -1.45 -3.36
N LEU A 40 -3.95 -0.16 -3.06
CA LEU A 40 -3.28 0.31 -1.84
C LEU A 40 -3.97 -0.22 -0.58
N TYR A 41 -5.30 -0.11 -0.52
CA TYR A 41 -6.10 -0.65 0.58
C TYR A 41 -5.91 -2.17 0.73
N LEU A 42 -6.06 -2.93 -0.37
CA LEU A 42 -5.96 -4.40 -0.36
C LEU A 42 -4.58 -4.88 0.08
N THR A 43 -3.53 -4.19 -0.40
CA THR A 43 -2.15 -4.49 -0.02
C THR A 43 -1.93 -4.23 1.47
N GLU A 44 -2.36 -3.06 1.96
CA GLU A 44 -2.15 -2.67 3.35
C GLU A 44 -2.90 -3.57 4.34
N ILE A 45 -4.15 -3.92 4.05
CA ILE A 45 -4.93 -4.82 4.93
C ILE A 45 -4.36 -6.24 4.92
N ALA A 46 -3.84 -6.71 3.78
CA ALA A 46 -3.14 -7.99 3.70
C ALA A 46 -1.86 -7.97 4.55
N VAL A 47 -1.06 -6.91 4.46
CA VAL A 47 0.14 -6.73 5.30
C VAL A 47 -0.23 -6.73 6.78
N ALA A 48 -1.23 -5.96 7.20
CA ALA A 48 -1.67 -5.92 8.60
C ALA A 48 -2.10 -7.32 9.11
N HIS A 49 -2.87 -8.05 8.30
CA HIS A 49 -3.31 -9.41 8.63
C HIS A 49 -2.15 -10.40 8.75
N HIS A 50 -1.20 -10.38 7.81
CA HIS A 50 -0.05 -11.27 7.82
C HIS A 50 0.95 -10.91 8.93
N ALA A 51 1.17 -9.62 9.19
CA ALA A 51 1.97 -9.15 10.31
C ALA A 51 1.40 -9.64 11.64
N LYS A 52 0.08 -9.52 11.84
CA LYS A 52 -0.59 -10.02 13.04
C LYS A 52 -0.39 -11.52 13.24
N LYS A 53 -0.45 -12.31 12.16
CA LYS A 53 -0.16 -13.76 12.22
C LYS A 53 1.32 -14.04 12.54
N ALA A 54 2.22 -13.28 11.94
CA ALA A 54 3.67 -13.44 12.12
C ALA A 54 4.12 -13.17 13.56
N LEU A 55 3.36 -12.42 14.35
CA LEU A 55 3.64 -12.22 15.78
C LEU A 55 3.69 -13.52 16.58
N SER A 56 2.97 -14.57 16.14
CA SER A 56 2.99 -15.89 16.76
C SER A 56 4.09 -16.82 16.24
N ASN A 57 4.87 -16.40 15.24
CA ASN A 57 5.95 -17.21 14.69
C ASN A 57 7.16 -17.24 15.65
N GLU A 58 8.05 -18.21 15.42
CA GLU A 58 9.38 -18.19 16.00
C GLU A 58 10.20 -17.04 15.43
N GLU A 59 11.14 -16.53 16.23
CA GLU A 59 12.11 -15.55 15.74
C GLU A 59 13.09 -16.21 14.78
N VAL A 60 13.41 -15.50 13.70
CA VAL A 60 14.39 -15.92 12.71
C VAL A 60 15.31 -14.75 12.42
N GLN A 61 16.56 -15.03 12.03
CA GLN A 61 17.44 -13.97 11.56
C GLN A 61 16.98 -13.50 10.18
N ILE A 62 16.68 -12.20 10.08
CA ILE A 62 16.23 -11.55 8.85
C ILE A 62 17.27 -10.52 8.46
N GLU A 63 17.90 -10.73 7.30
CA GLU A 63 18.85 -9.78 6.73
C GLU A 63 18.11 -8.61 6.09
N PRO A 64 18.40 -7.34 6.49
CA PRO A 64 17.72 -6.16 5.98
C PRO A 64 17.75 -6.07 4.45
N LYS A 65 16.59 -5.80 3.86
CA LYS A 65 16.44 -5.59 2.40
C LYS A 65 16.40 -4.09 2.03
N PRO A 66 16.89 -3.70 0.84
CA PRO A 66 16.81 -2.32 0.35
C PRO A 66 15.41 -2.01 -0.19
N ILE A 67 14.45 -1.79 0.70
CA ILE A 67 13.02 -1.64 0.35
C ILE A 67 12.77 -0.47 -0.61
N SER A 68 13.54 0.62 -0.51
CA SER A 68 13.43 1.80 -1.38
C SER A 68 13.56 1.51 -2.87
N LEU A 69 14.12 0.36 -3.28
CA LEU A 69 14.16 -0.08 -4.67
C LEU A 69 12.75 -0.22 -5.29
N ILE A 70 11.69 -0.33 -4.48
CA ILE A 70 10.32 -0.32 -4.98
C ILE A 70 9.92 1.01 -5.62
N LEU A 71 10.64 2.10 -5.38
CA LEU A 71 10.38 3.39 -6.03
C LEU A 71 10.78 3.36 -7.52
N ASP A 72 11.61 2.42 -7.97
CA ASP A 72 11.95 2.26 -9.38
C ASP A 72 10.75 1.71 -10.17
N ARG A 73 10.02 2.62 -10.83
CA ARG A 73 8.82 2.30 -11.61
C ARG A 73 9.10 1.70 -12.99
N SER A 74 10.36 1.62 -13.43
CA SER A 74 10.73 0.89 -14.66
C SER A 74 10.54 -0.62 -14.52
N LYS A 75 10.60 -1.13 -13.28
CA LYS A 75 10.34 -2.54 -12.95
C LYS A 75 8.87 -2.73 -12.63
N ARG A 76 8.21 -3.61 -13.38
CA ARG A 76 6.82 -4.00 -13.16
C ARG A 76 6.79 -5.29 -12.34
N VAL A 77 6.04 -5.26 -11.25
CA VAL A 77 5.72 -6.45 -10.44
C VAL A 77 4.22 -6.66 -10.57
N GLN A 78 3.81 -7.87 -10.94
CA GLN A 78 2.39 -8.21 -10.98
C GLN A 78 1.87 -8.30 -9.54
N ALA A 79 0.78 -7.59 -9.26
CA ALA A 79 0.12 -7.69 -7.96
C ALA A 79 -0.37 -9.14 -7.76
N PRO A 80 -0.16 -9.73 -6.57
CA PRO A 80 -0.79 -11.00 -6.23
C PRO A 80 -2.31 -10.88 -6.32
N ALA A 81 -3.01 -11.95 -6.73
CA ALA A 81 -4.46 -11.93 -6.93
C ALA A 81 -5.28 -11.32 -5.77
N PRO A 82 -4.96 -11.55 -4.47
CA PRO A 82 -5.69 -10.91 -3.37
C PRO A 82 -5.51 -9.40 -3.26
N CYS A 83 -4.47 -8.85 -3.89
CA CYS A 83 -4.15 -7.43 -3.91
C CYS A 83 -4.54 -6.77 -5.24
N GLU A 84 -5.08 -7.52 -6.20
CA GLU A 84 -5.48 -6.97 -7.49
C GLU A 84 -6.82 -6.22 -7.34
N PRO A 85 -6.94 -4.98 -7.84
CA PRO A 85 -8.17 -4.23 -7.77
C PRO A 85 -9.24 -4.81 -8.71
N THR A 86 -10.50 -4.70 -8.30
CA THR A 86 -11.65 -5.14 -9.07
C THR A 86 -11.96 -4.17 -10.22
N THR A 87 -12.74 -4.63 -11.19
CA THR A 87 -13.23 -3.81 -12.31
C THR A 87 -14.47 -3.00 -11.98
N GLU A 88 -15.08 -3.24 -10.82
CA GLU A 88 -16.31 -2.55 -10.40
C GLU A 88 -16.09 -1.04 -10.24
N PRO A 89 -17.10 -0.21 -10.52
CA PRO A 89 -17.04 1.21 -10.20
C PRO A 89 -16.74 1.45 -8.71
N LYS A 90 -15.88 2.43 -8.45
CA LYS A 90 -15.43 2.79 -7.11
C LYS A 90 -16.13 4.04 -6.60
N HIS A 91 -16.39 4.06 -5.30
CA HIS A 91 -16.84 5.25 -4.59
C HIS A 91 -15.65 5.84 -3.83
N VAL A 92 -15.34 7.12 -4.09
CA VAL A 92 -14.13 7.77 -3.55
C VAL A 92 -14.14 7.76 -2.02
N GLN A 93 -15.27 8.09 -1.41
CA GLN A 93 -15.39 8.14 0.06
C GLN A 93 -15.21 6.76 0.71
N ASP A 94 -15.74 5.71 0.09
CA ASP A 94 -15.57 4.34 0.59
C ASP A 94 -14.10 3.91 0.55
N LEU A 95 -13.36 4.29 -0.50
CA LEU A 95 -11.93 3.99 -0.61
C LEU A 95 -11.11 4.73 0.44
N LEU A 96 -11.41 6.00 0.71
CA LEU A 96 -10.74 6.78 1.74
C LEU A 96 -10.95 6.19 3.14
N LEU A 97 -12.19 5.80 3.47
CA LEU A 97 -12.51 5.12 4.73
C LEU A 97 -11.79 3.76 4.85
N LYS A 98 -11.74 2.99 3.76
CA LYS A 98 -11.01 1.73 3.71
C LYS A 98 -9.51 1.91 3.95
N LEU A 99 -8.90 2.93 3.32
CA LEU A 99 -7.48 3.27 3.50
C LEU A 99 -7.18 3.69 4.94
N GLU A 100 -8.03 4.51 5.55
CA GLU A 100 -7.92 4.92 6.95
C GLU A 100 -7.99 3.70 7.90
N SER A 101 -8.97 2.82 7.67
CA SER A 101 -9.16 1.59 8.46
C SER A 101 -7.96 0.64 8.33
N ALA A 102 -7.42 0.48 7.12
CA ALA A 102 -6.25 -0.35 6.87
C ALA A 102 -5.01 0.19 7.59
N ARG A 103 -4.77 1.51 7.51
CA ARG A 103 -3.66 2.17 8.22
C ARG A 103 -3.79 2.02 9.74
N THR A 104 -4.99 2.23 10.28
CA THR A 104 -5.26 2.03 11.71
C THR A 104 -4.94 0.59 12.14
N SER A 105 -5.37 -0.39 11.34
CA SER A 105 -5.10 -1.81 11.60
C SER A 105 -3.61 -2.15 11.55
N LEU A 106 -2.88 -1.60 10.58
CA LEU A 106 -1.45 -1.81 10.42
C LEU A 106 -0.66 -1.24 11.62
N LEU A 107 -0.96 0.00 12.02
CA LEU A 107 -0.28 0.66 13.12
C LEU A 107 -0.56 -0.03 14.46
N ALA A 108 -1.78 -0.50 14.70
CA ALA A 108 -2.11 -1.26 15.91
C ALA A 108 -1.27 -2.56 16.02
N VAL A 109 -1.04 -3.25 14.90
CA VAL A 109 -0.16 -4.42 14.87
C VAL A 109 1.30 -4.04 15.13
N TYR A 110 1.76 -2.95 14.54
CA TYR A 110 3.12 -2.45 14.74
C TYR A 110 3.40 -2.04 16.18
N GLU A 111 2.53 -1.25 16.79
CA GLU A 111 2.63 -0.84 18.20
C GLU A 111 2.61 -2.06 19.14
N GLY A 112 1.78 -3.06 18.83
CA GLY A 112 1.79 -4.35 19.53
C GLY A 112 3.09 -5.13 19.36
N ALA A 113 3.70 -5.11 18.16
CA ALA A 113 4.97 -5.76 17.88
C ALA A 113 6.14 -5.12 18.64
N GLU A 114 6.21 -3.79 18.64
CA GLU A 114 7.24 -3.01 19.34
C GLU A 114 7.17 -3.23 20.85
N SER A 115 5.97 -3.12 21.43
CA SER A 115 5.77 -3.33 22.88
C SER A 115 6.11 -4.74 23.35
N SER A 116 5.95 -5.75 22.48
CA SER A 116 6.29 -7.15 22.75
C SER A 116 7.69 -7.57 22.25
N GLN A 117 8.51 -6.63 21.75
CA GLN A 117 9.81 -6.88 21.14
C GLN A 117 9.79 -7.91 19.98
N SER A 118 8.62 -8.13 19.38
CA SER A 118 8.39 -9.10 18.31
C SER A 118 8.54 -8.49 16.91
N ALA A 119 9.00 -7.25 16.80
CA ALA A 119 9.21 -6.56 15.52
C ALA A 119 10.21 -7.27 14.58
N LYS A 120 11.10 -8.11 15.13
CA LYS A 120 12.04 -8.95 14.37
C LYS A 120 11.40 -10.18 13.73
N LYS A 121 10.13 -10.47 14.03
CA LYS A 121 9.37 -11.52 13.34
C LYS A 121 8.92 -11.01 11.99
N GLY A 122 8.70 -11.93 11.05
CA GLY A 122 8.52 -11.55 9.67
C GLY A 122 7.76 -12.57 8.84
N PHE A 123 7.48 -12.18 7.61
CA PHE A 123 6.86 -13.02 6.60
C PHE A 123 7.35 -12.63 5.20
N THR A 124 7.17 -13.53 4.24
CA THR A 124 7.74 -13.41 2.89
C THR A 124 7.01 -12.40 2.03
N HIS A 125 7.74 -11.43 1.50
CA HIS A 125 7.33 -10.54 0.42
C HIS A 125 7.67 -11.19 -0.95
N PRO A 126 6.79 -11.09 -1.97
CA PRO A 126 7.01 -11.70 -3.30
C PRO A 126 8.35 -11.36 -3.99
N ALA A 127 8.76 -10.09 -3.96
CA ALA A 127 10.01 -9.61 -4.57
C ALA A 127 11.22 -9.56 -3.61
N PHE A 128 11.05 -9.04 -2.39
CA PHE A 128 12.16 -8.84 -1.44
C PHE A 128 12.49 -10.07 -0.57
N GLY A 129 11.67 -11.13 -0.62
CA GLY A 129 11.84 -12.29 0.25
C GLY A 129 11.40 -12.02 1.67
N LEU A 130 12.02 -12.66 2.65
CA LEU A 130 11.64 -12.52 4.06
C LEU A 130 11.93 -11.10 4.56
N LEU A 131 10.89 -10.43 5.08
CA LEU A 131 10.94 -9.11 5.69
C LEU A 131 10.41 -9.17 7.12
N ASP A 132 11.07 -8.46 8.04
CA ASP A 132 10.55 -8.24 9.38
C ASP A 132 9.42 -7.21 9.39
N ILE A 133 8.72 -7.06 10.52
CA ILE A 133 7.56 -6.17 10.63
C ILE A 133 7.95 -4.70 10.36
N ASN A 134 9.15 -4.27 10.75
CA ASN A 134 9.63 -2.91 10.50
C ASN A 134 9.83 -2.67 9.00
N GLN A 135 10.44 -3.62 8.30
CA GLN A 135 10.62 -3.58 6.85
C GLN A 135 9.28 -3.63 6.10
N TRP A 136 8.26 -4.30 6.64
CA TRP A 136 6.90 -4.26 6.08
C TRP A 136 6.25 -2.88 6.20
N ILE A 137 6.45 -2.16 7.31
CA ILE A 137 6.00 -0.76 7.44
C ILE A 137 6.73 0.15 6.43
N GLU A 138 8.04 -0.03 6.27
CA GLU A 138 8.79 0.68 5.23
C GLU A 138 8.26 0.38 3.84
N PHE A 139 7.96 -0.90 3.56
CA PHE A 139 7.38 -1.32 2.28
C PHE A 139 6.05 -0.62 2.02
N VAL A 140 5.11 -0.62 2.98
CA VAL A 140 3.80 0.00 2.78
C VAL A 140 3.94 1.48 2.42
N GLY A 141 4.82 2.22 3.10
CA GLY A 141 5.01 3.64 2.78
C GLY A 141 5.68 3.90 1.43
N PHE A 142 6.74 3.15 1.08
CA PHE A 142 7.37 3.33 -0.23
C PHE A 142 6.47 2.85 -1.38
N HIS A 143 5.66 1.81 -1.13
CA HIS A 143 4.63 1.33 -2.05
C HIS A 143 3.55 2.39 -2.28
N GLU A 144 3.06 3.01 -1.20
CA GLU A 144 2.11 4.12 -1.30
C GLU A 144 2.71 5.32 -2.05
N GLN A 145 3.95 5.69 -1.76
CA GLN A 145 4.65 6.75 -2.48
C GLN A 145 4.79 6.44 -3.98
N ARG A 146 5.12 5.18 -4.33
CA ARG A 146 5.19 4.74 -5.72
C ARG A 146 3.86 4.94 -6.45
N HIS A 147 2.74 4.62 -5.80
CA HIS A 147 1.41 4.72 -6.38
C HIS A 147 0.81 6.13 -6.33
N LEU A 148 1.24 6.96 -5.40
CA LEU A 148 0.97 8.40 -5.42
C LEU A 148 1.49 9.03 -6.72
N GLU A 149 2.73 8.71 -7.11
CA GLU A 149 3.28 9.20 -8.39
C GLU A 149 2.51 8.65 -9.60
N GLN A 150 2.02 7.41 -9.54
CA GLN A 150 1.13 6.88 -10.58
C GLN A 150 -0.20 7.65 -10.66
N ILE A 151 -0.80 8.03 -9.53
CA ILE A 151 -2.04 8.81 -9.50
C ILE A 151 -1.79 10.20 -10.08
N LYS A 152 -0.71 10.89 -9.70
CA LYS A 152 -0.35 12.20 -10.26
C LYS A 152 -0.19 12.15 -11.78
N GLU A 153 0.41 11.10 -12.31
CA GLU A 153 0.50 10.89 -13.75
C GLU A 153 -0.88 10.68 -14.40
N ILE A 154 -1.74 9.84 -13.81
CA ILE A 154 -3.09 9.62 -14.34
C ILE A 154 -3.87 10.94 -14.35
N LYS A 155 -3.83 11.71 -13.26
CA LYS A 155 -4.45 13.04 -13.16
C LYS A 155 -3.98 13.99 -14.27
N ALA A 156 -2.66 14.06 -14.51
CA ALA A 156 -2.11 14.88 -15.59
C ALA A 156 -2.62 14.47 -16.98
N HIS A 157 -2.85 13.19 -17.24
CA HIS A 157 -3.45 12.72 -18.50
C HIS A 157 -4.94 13.05 -18.62
N LEU A 158 -5.67 13.02 -17.50
CA LEU A 158 -7.11 13.33 -17.45
C LEU A 158 -7.40 14.83 -17.38
N SER A 159 -6.40 15.65 -17.03
CA SER A 159 -6.56 17.08 -16.75
C SER A 159 -7.53 17.36 -15.59
N VAL A 160 -7.45 16.55 -14.54
CA VAL A 160 -8.21 16.64 -13.28
C VAL A 160 -7.27 16.74 -12.07
#